data_AF-A0A537UTY0-F1
#
_entry.id   AF-A0A537UTY0-F1
#
_cell.length_a   1.000
_cell.length_b   1.000
_cell.length_c   1.000
_cell.angle_alpha   90.00
_cell.angle_beta   90.00
_cell.angle_gamma   90.00
#
_symmetry.space_group_name_H-M   'P 1'
#
loop_
_entity.id
_entity.type
_entity.pdbx_description
1 polymer ?
#
loop_
_entity_poly.entity_id
_entity_poly.type
_entity_poly.pdbx_seq_one_letter_code
_entity_poly.pdbx_strand_id
1 'polypeptide(L)'
;FETRAVDLVLSGHDHDLFIEFDGRNAMAESSYDAHYVTAIDVAINVKEENGRRSVTWWPQFRIIDTATVTPDPEVAAVVAKYEGELGKELDDALGTTAVALDSRTATVRTREAAIGNLVADAMRASTHADAAVTNGGGIRGGKVYPPGTELTARDVLTELPFDNRILTIEIAGAEPSRPTRAAPPETVSSRSKSATRHSMSARSIALRPMISWRAAATAIPGSVTPSRCCQRSMRRSSPMQ
;
A
#
# COMPACT_ATOMS: atom_id res chain seq x y z
N PHE A 1 8.45 -20.40 -19.51
CA PHE A 1 7.94 -21.67 -18.98
C PHE A 1 8.78 -22.91 -19.40
N GLU A 2 10.11 -22.78 -19.53
CA GLU A 2 10.94 -23.87 -20.10
C GLU A 2 11.21 -25.05 -19.14
N THR A 3 10.99 -24.86 -17.84
CA THR A 3 11.33 -25.86 -16.80
C THR A 3 10.39 -27.06 -16.74
N ARG A 4 9.20 -26.99 -17.38
CA ARG A 4 8.14 -28.02 -17.35
C ARG A 4 7.70 -28.45 -15.95
N ALA A 5 7.89 -27.59 -14.95
CA ALA A 5 7.58 -27.94 -13.57
C ALA A 5 6.09 -27.84 -13.25
N VAL A 6 5.34 -27.00 -13.98
CA VAL A 6 3.93 -26.66 -13.67
C VAL A 6 3.17 -26.34 -14.96
N ASP A 7 1.95 -26.85 -15.09
CA ASP A 7 1.06 -26.59 -16.23
C ASP A 7 0.20 -25.32 -16.08
N LEU A 8 -0.18 -24.96 -14.85
CA LEU A 8 -0.98 -23.77 -14.54
C LEU A 8 -0.39 -23.02 -13.35
N VAL A 9 -0.08 -21.74 -13.55
CA VAL A 9 0.41 -20.82 -12.52
C VAL A 9 -0.66 -19.80 -12.17
N LEU A 10 -1.12 -19.82 -10.93
CA LEU A 10 -2.00 -18.78 -10.39
C LEU A 10 -1.13 -17.79 -9.61
N SER A 11 -0.97 -16.59 -10.17
CA SER A 11 -0.13 -15.52 -9.64
C SER A 11 -0.94 -14.46 -8.91
N GLY A 12 -0.23 -13.59 -8.20
CA GLY A 12 -0.72 -12.38 -7.55
C GLY A 12 0.46 -11.47 -7.23
N HIS A 13 0.28 -10.55 -6.28
CA HIS A 13 1.27 -9.57 -5.81
C HIS A 13 1.48 -8.35 -6.70
N ASP A 14 1.48 -8.50 -8.03
CA ASP A 14 1.76 -7.40 -8.96
C ASP A 14 0.54 -6.52 -9.23
N HIS A 15 -0.66 -7.00 -8.86
CA HIS A 15 -1.96 -6.31 -8.98
C HIS A 15 -2.46 -6.20 -10.43
N ASP A 16 -1.90 -6.97 -11.35
CA ASP A 16 -2.24 -6.92 -12.76
C ASP A 16 -3.40 -7.86 -13.10
N LEU A 17 -4.25 -7.48 -14.06
CA LEU A 17 -5.13 -8.42 -14.73
C LEU A 17 -4.33 -9.05 -15.87
N PHE A 18 -3.78 -10.23 -15.65
CA PHE A 18 -2.86 -10.87 -16.59
C PHE A 18 -3.27 -12.31 -16.87
N ILE A 19 -3.38 -12.67 -18.15
CA ILE A 19 -3.66 -14.04 -18.58
C ILE A 19 -2.78 -14.36 -19.78
N GLU A 20 -2.08 -15.48 -19.71
CA GLU A 20 -1.26 -15.99 -20.80
C GLU A 20 -1.41 -17.51 -20.91
N PHE A 21 -1.43 -18.02 -22.13
CA PHE A 21 -1.35 -19.43 -22.42
C PHE A 21 -0.48 -19.67 -23.66
N ASP A 22 0.65 -20.36 -23.49
CA ASP A 22 1.63 -20.60 -24.55
C ASP A 22 1.35 -21.87 -25.40
N GLY A 23 0.16 -22.46 -25.23
CA GLY A 23 -0.21 -23.74 -25.82
C GLY A 23 0.20 -24.95 -24.97
N ARG A 24 0.90 -24.75 -23.85
CA ARG A 24 1.32 -25.81 -22.92
C ARG A 24 1.15 -25.43 -21.45
N ASN A 25 1.53 -24.20 -21.08
CA ASN A 25 1.47 -23.66 -19.74
C ASN A 25 0.55 -22.44 -19.73
N ALA A 26 -0.24 -22.31 -18.68
CA ALA A 26 -1.09 -21.15 -18.43
C ALA A 26 -0.59 -20.35 -17.23
N MET A 27 -0.75 -19.04 -17.28
CA MET A 27 -0.59 -18.14 -16.15
C MET A 27 -1.81 -17.23 -16.05
N ALA A 28 -2.32 -17.03 -14.84
CA ALA A 28 -3.42 -16.13 -14.57
C ALA A 28 -3.19 -15.33 -13.28
N GLU A 29 -3.53 -14.04 -13.33
CA GLU A 29 -3.61 -13.13 -12.20
C GLU A 29 -4.95 -12.37 -12.27
N SER A 30 -5.63 -12.25 -11.14
CA SER A 30 -7.00 -11.69 -11.06
C SER A 30 -7.04 -10.24 -10.59
N SER A 31 -5.99 -9.46 -10.87
CA SER A 31 -5.85 -8.09 -10.38
C SER A 31 -5.90 -8.01 -8.84
N TYR A 32 -6.50 -6.96 -8.28
CA TYR A 32 -6.54 -6.66 -6.85
C TYR A 32 -7.96 -6.33 -6.36
N ASP A 33 -8.13 -6.28 -5.03
CA ASP A 33 -9.38 -5.93 -4.31
C ASP A 33 -10.62 -6.71 -4.77
N ALA A 34 -10.41 -7.90 -5.36
CA ALA A 34 -11.45 -8.73 -5.94
C ALA A 34 -12.33 -8.00 -6.96
N HIS A 35 -11.82 -6.98 -7.67
CA HIS A 35 -12.52 -6.37 -8.81
C HIS A 35 -12.82 -7.40 -9.89
N TYR A 36 -11.93 -8.37 -10.05
CA TYR A 36 -12.12 -9.50 -10.94
C TYR A 36 -11.93 -10.82 -10.20
N VAL A 37 -12.71 -11.82 -10.59
CA VAL A 37 -12.49 -13.22 -10.23
C VAL A 37 -12.26 -13.98 -11.53
N THR A 38 -11.07 -14.55 -11.71
CA THR A 38 -10.76 -15.37 -12.88
C THR A 38 -11.06 -16.83 -12.60
N ALA A 39 -12.10 -17.37 -13.22
CA ALA A 39 -12.37 -18.80 -13.25
C ALA A 39 -11.69 -19.44 -14.47
N ILE A 40 -11.16 -20.65 -14.30
CA ILE A 40 -10.47 -21.38 -15.37
C ILE A 40 -11.12 -22.74 -15.50
N ASP A 41 -11.86 -22.95 -16.59
CA ASP A 41 -12.42 -24.25 -16.92
C ASP A 41 -11.35 -25.02 -17.72
N VAL A 42 -10.93 -26.18 -17.21
CA VAL A 42 -9.83 -26.97 -17.80
C VAL A 42 -10.38 -28.23 -18.45
N ALA A 43 -10.29 -28.30 -19.78
CA ALA A 43 -10.60 -29.52 -20.52
C ALA A 43 -9.36 -30.41 -20.59
N ILE A 44 -9.48 -31.69 -20.21
CA ILE A 44 -8.38 -32.66 -20.25
C ILE A 44 -8.79 -33.85 -21.12
N ASN A 45 -7.95 -34.20 -22.08
CA ASN A 45 -8.10 -35.39 -22.90
C ASN A 45 -6.91 -36.33 -22.67
N VAL A 46 -7.23 -37.58 -22.33
CA VAL A 46 -6.26 -38.64 -22.07
C VAL A 46 -6.44 -39.71 -23.15
N LYS A 47 -5.37 -40.04 -23.86
CA LYS A 47 -5.33 -41.17 -24.80
C LYS A 47 -4.28 -42.17 -24.38
N GLU A 48 -4.63 -43.45 -24.45
CA GLU A 48 -3.68 -44.55 -24.26
C GLU A 48 -3.59 -45.35 -25.56
N GLU A 49 -2.38 -45.48 -26.08
CA GLU A 49 -2.10 -46.24 -27.30
C GLU A 49 -0.78 -46.98 -27.14
N ASN A 50 -0.76 -48.28 -27.46
CA ASN A 50 0.43 -49.14 -27.34
C ASN A 50 1.11 -49.09 -25.96
N GLY A 51 0.33 -49.00 -24.88
CA GLY A 51 0.83 -48.90 -23.50
C GLY A 51 1.42 -47.52 -23.13
N ARG A 52 1.31 -46.52 -24.00
CA ARG A 52 1.77 -45.15 -23.74
C ARG A 52 0.60 -44.21 -23.54
N ARG A 53 0.58 -43.53 -22.39
CA ARG A 53 -0.41 -42.50 -22.06
C ARG A 53 0.03 -41.14 -22.57
N SER A 54 -0.86 -40.44 -23.26
CA SER A 54 -0.71 -39.04 -23.68
C SER A 54 -1.83 -38.20 -23.10
N VAL A 55 -1.49 -37.01 -22.61
CA VAL A 55 -2.44 -36.05 -22.03
C VAL A 55 -2.33 -34.76 -22.82
N THR A 56 -3.47 -34.24 -23.24
CA THR A 56 -3.62 -32.91 -23.84
C THR A 56 -4.66 -32.16 -23.04
N TRP A 57 -4.47 -30.86 -22.85
CA TRP A 57 -5.43 -30.06 -22.09
C TRP A 57 -5.57 -28.67 -22.69
N TRP A 58 -6.69 -28.02 -22.39
CA TRP A 58 -6.99 -26.68 -22.89
C TRP A 58 -7.73 -25.85 -21.81
N PRO A 59 -7.23 -24.67 -21.45
CA PRO A 59 -7.92 -23.76 -20.54
C PRO A 59 -8.94 -22.88 -21.26
N GLN A 60 -10.07 -22.64 -20.61
CA GLN A 60 -10.99 -21.55 -20.92
C GLN A 60 -11.02 -20.60 -19.73
N PHE A 61 -10.54 -19.37 -19.94
CA PHE A 61 -10.52 -18.34 -18.92
C PHE A 61 -11.83 -17.54 -18.94
N ARG A 62 -12.45 -17.37 -17.78
CA ARG A 62 -13.61 -16.52 -17.57
C ARG A 62 -13.26 -15.46 -16.54
N ILE A 63 -13.08 -14.23 -17.01
CA ILE A 63 -12.85 -13.06 -16.16
C ILE A 63 -14.21 -12.53 -15.74
N ILE A 64 -14.53 -12.63 -14.46
CA ILE A 64 -15.80 -12.18 -13.90
C ILE A 64 -15.55 -10.82 -13.25
N ASP A 65 -16.16 -9.77 -13.81
CA ASP A 65 -16.21 -8.45 -13.16
C ASP A 65 -17.22 -8.49 -12.02
N THR A 66 -16.74 -8.40 -10.79
CA THR A 66 -17.58 -8.53 -9.58
C THR A 66 -18.56 -7.36 -9.43
N ALA A 67 -18.30 -6.21 -10.06
CA ALA A 67 -19.23 -5.08 -10.05
C ALA A 67 -20.54 -5.37 -10.80
N THR A 68 -20.53 -6.37 -11.68
CA THR A 68 -21.71 -6.78 -12.47
C THR A 68 -22.50 -7.93 -11.84
N VAL A 69 -22.01 -8.49 -10.73
CA VAL A 69 -22.60 -9.65 -10.08
C VAL A 69 -23.50 -9.21 -8.93
N THR A 70 -24.73 -9.73 -8.88
CA THR A 70 -25.64 -9.50 -7.75
C THR A 70 -25.06 -10.11 -6.47
N PRO A 71 -24.88 -9.34 -5.39
CA PRO A 71 -24.40 -9.86 -4.11
C PRO A 71 -25.32 -10.94 -3.55
N ASP A 72 -24.73 -11.98 -2.98
CA ASP A 72 -25.48 -13.00 -2.25
C ASP A 72 -26.12 -12.38 -0.99
N PRO A 73 -27.43 -12.59 -0.74
CA PRO A 73 -28.13 -11.93 0.36
C PRO A 73 -27.65 -12.36 1.74
N GLU A 74 -27.18 -13.60 1.91
CA GLU A 74 -26.67 -14.09 3.20
C GLU A 74 -25.32 -13.44 3.51
N VAL A 75 -24.43 -13.37 2.52
CA VAL A 75 -23.13 -12.69 2.66
C VAL A 75 -23.32 -11.19 2.85
N ALA A 76 -24.24 -10.57 2.11
CA ALA A 76 -24.55 -9.14 2.25
C ALA A 76 -25.06 -8.79 3.65
N ALA A 77 -25.87 -9.67 4.27
CA ALA A 77 -26.32 -9.49 5.64
C ALA A 77 -25.17 -9.54 6.66
N VAL A 78 -24.20 -10.44 6.45
CA VAL A 78 -23.00 -10.52 7.28
C VAL A 78 -22.13 -9.27 7.13
N VAL A 79 -21.91 -8.81 5.90
CA VAL A 79 -21.17 -7.56 5.63
C VAL A 79 -21.86 -6.37 6.29
N ALA A 80 -23.18 -6.22 6.12
CA ALA A 80 -23.95 -5.13 6.71
C ALA A 80 -23.87 -5.11 8.25
N LYS A 81 -23.86 -6.29 8.89
CA LYS A 81 -23.65 -6.39 10.33
C LYS A 81 -22.30 -5.81 10.75
N TYR A 82 -21.20 -6.25 10.12
CA TYR A 82 -19.87 -5.77 10.46
C TYR A 82 -19.69 -4.28 10.14
N GLU A 83 -20.23 -3.80 9.01
CA GLU A 83 -20.24 -2.37 8.68
C GLU A 83 -20.97 -1.54 9.72
N GLY A 84 -22.12 -2.02 10.22
CA GLY A 84 -22.86 -1.34 11.29
C GLY A 84 -22.17 -1.36 12.64
N GLU A 85 -21.36 -2.38 12.94
CA GLU A 85 -20.53 -2.42 14.15
C GLU A 85 -19.34 -1.45 14.04
N LEU A 86 -18.64 -1.47 12.91
CA LEU A 86 -17.48 -0.61 12.63
C LEU A 86 -17.86 0.87 12.49
N GLY A 87 -18.99 1.18 11.86
CA GLY A 87 -19.42 2.56 11.62
C GLY A 87 -19.64 3.37 12.89
N LYS A 88 -19.92 2.71 14.02
CA LYS A 88 -20.06 3.37 15.34
C LYS A 88 -18.79 4.05 15.82
N GLU A 89 -17.63 3.60 15.36
CA GLU A 89 -16.33 4.14 15.76
C GLU A 89 -15.61 4.83 14.60
N LEU A 90 -15.86 4.38 13.36
CA LEU A 90 -15.10 4.82 12.20
C LEU A 90 -15.74 5.97 11.43
N ASP A 91 -17.05 6.19 11.56
CA ASP A 91 -17.78 7.18 10.75
C ASP A 91 -17.79 8.58 11.40
N ASP A 92 -17.12 8.75 12.54
CA ASP A 92 -16.95 10.05 13.19
C ASP A 92 -16.09 10.99 12.34
N ALA A 93 -16.62 12.19 12.07
CA ALA A 93 -15.94 13.23 11.33
C ALA A 93 -14.72 13.78 12.10
N LEU A 94 -13.55 13.73 11.46
CA LEU A 94 -12.30 14.26 11.99
C LEU A 94 -12.04 15.71 11.53
N GLY A 95 -12.50 16.05 10.33
CA GLY A 95 -12.37 17.39 9.77
C GLY A 95 -12.59 17.44 8.27
N THR A 96 -12.54 18.63 7.70
CA THR A 96 -12.80 18.87 6.27
C THR A 96 -11.53 19.27 5.54
N THR A 97 -11.31 18.70 4.36
CA THR A 97 -10.18 19.05 3.49
C THR A 97 -10.40 20.43 2.85
N ALA A 98 -9.38 21.30 2.89
CA ALA A 98 -9.42 22.58 2.18
C ALA A 98 -8.95 22.47 0.71
N VAL A 99 -8.22 21.41 0.40
CA VAL A 99 -7.62 21.15 -0.91
C VAL A 99 -7.85 19.69 -1.30
N ALA A 100 -7.69 19.39 -2.59
CA ALA A 100 -7.81 18.02 -3.07
C ALA A 100 -6.67 17.14 -2.53
N LEU A 101 -7.00 15.92 -2.11
CA LEU A 101 -6.03 14.91 -1.70
C LEU A 101 -6.07 13.74 -2.70
N ASP A 102 -4.95 13.45 -3.35
CA ASP A 102 -4.84 12.36 -4.34
C ASP A 102 -3.97 11.23 -3.77
N SER A 103 -4.62 10.11 -3.40
CA SER A 103 -3.98 8.91 -2.86
C SER A 103 -3.77 7.80 -3.89
N ARG A 104 -4.00 8.07 -5.19
CA ARG A 104 -3.75 7.08 -6.25
C ARG A 104 -2.29 6.66 -6.29
N THR A 105 -2.06 5.36 -6.49
CA THR A 105 -0.72 4.75 -6.60
C THR A 105 0.20 5.50 -7.55
N ALA A 106 -0.32 5.91 -8.72
CA ALA A 106 0.44 6.66 -9.71
C ALA A 106 0.91 8.03 -9.19
N THR A 107 0.19 8.66 -8.27
CA THR A 107 0.58 9.93 -7.66
C THR A 107 1.54 9.70 -6.49
N VAL A 108 1.12 8.93 -5.47
CA VAL A 108 1.88 8.80 -4.21
C VAL A 108 3.23 8.08 -4.34
N ARG A 109 3.43 7.30 -5.42
CA ARG A 109 4.69 6.56 -5.64
C ARG A 109 5.65 7.22 -6.64
N THR A 110 5.23 8.27 -7.36
CA THR A 110 6.05 8.84 -8.45
C THR A 110 6.37 10.32 -8.27
N ARG A 111 5.60 11.03 -7.46
CA ARG A 111 5.75 12.48 -7.25
C ARG A 111 5.27 12.89 -5.86
N GLU A 112 5.52 14.15 -5.52
CA GLU A 112 4.98 14.76 -4.31
C GLU A 112 3.45 14.77 -4.36
N ALA A 113 2.83 14.47 -3.21
CA ALA A 113 1.38 14.39 -3.05
C ALA A 113 0.95 15.10 -1.78
N ALA A 114 -0.12 15.90 -1.86
CA ALA A 114 -0.65 16.66 -0.73
C ALA A 114 -1.04 15.75 0.46
N ILE A 115 -1.54 14.53 0.19
CA ILE A 115 -1.86 13.56 1.23
C ILE A 115 -0.61 13.03 1.93
N GLY A 116 0.51 12.83 1.20
CA GLY A 116 1.79 12.45 1.81
C GLY A 116 2.34 13.55 2.71
N ASN A 117 2.20 14.80 2.30
CA ASN A 117 2.56 15.97 3.12
C ASN A 117 1.70 16.04 4.39
N LEU A 118 0.39 15.83 4.27
CA LEU A 118 -0.54 15.78 5.41
C LEU A 118 -0.12 14.71 6.43
N VAL A 119 0.19 13.49 5.98
CA VAL A 119 0.65 12.40 6.85
C VAL A 119 1.97 12.75 7.52
N ALA A 120 2.96 13.28 6.76
CA ALA A 120 4.25 13.66 7.31
C ALA A 120 4.12 14.80 8.35
N ASP A 121 3.29 15.81 8.08
CA ASP A 121 3.04 16.90 9.03
C ASP A 121 2.33 16.41 10.29
N ALA A 122 1.40 15.45 10.17
CA ALA A 122 0.77 14.82 11.33
C ALA A 122 1.79 14.01 12.17
N MET A 123 2.71 13.29 11.53
CA MET A 123 3.81 12.59 12.23
C MET A 123 4.73 13.57 12.96
N ARG A 124 5.08 14.71 12.34
CA ARG A 124 5.89 15.76 12.99
C ARG A 124 5.15 16.38 14.16
N ALA A 125 3.88 16.70 13.99
CA ALA A 125 3.07 17.30 15.04
C ALA A 125 2.93 16.38 16.27
N SER A 126 2.82 15.05 16.07
CA SER A 126 2.68 14.09 17.16
C SER A 126 3.99 13.75 17.88
N THR A 127 5.13 13.85 17.19
CA THR A 127 6.44 13.48 17.74
C THR A 127 7.33 14.67 18.08
N HIS A 128 6.96 15.88 17.67
CA HIS A 128 7.78 17.09 17.73
C HIS A 128 9.13 16.99 16.99
N ALA A 129 9.23 16.07 16.03
CA ALA A 129 10.42 15.92 15.20
C ALA A 129 10.56 17.06 14.17
N ASP A 130 11.81 17.40 13.83
CA ASP A 130 12.10 18.43 12.82
C ASP A 130 11.58 18.05 11.43
N ALA A 131 11.68 16.76 11.08
CA ALA A 131 11.24 16.19 9.81
C ALA A 131 10.58 14.82 10.01
N ALA A 132 9.72 14.44 9.08
CA ALA A 132 9.16 13.09 8.99
C ALA A 132 9.24 12.58 7.55
N VAL A 133 9.39 11.27 7.42
CA VAL A 133 9.42 10.58 6.13
C VAL A 133 8.41 9.45 6.18
N THR A 134 7.59 9.35 5.15
CA THR A 134 6.68 8.24 4.92
C THR A 134 6.83 7.74 3.49
N ASN A 135 6.77 6.43 3.28
CA ASN A 135 6.86 5.86 1.94
C ASN A 135 5.46 5.85 1.29
N GLY A 136 5.38 6.20 0.00
CA GLY A 136 4.11 6.19 -0.74
C GLY A 136 3.45 4.81 -0.85
N GLY A 137 4.18 3.73 -0.58
CA GLY A 137 3.61 2.38 -0.46
C GLY A 137 2.73 2.18 0.78
N GLY A 138 2.91 3.00 1.81
CA GLY A 138 2.11 2.98 3.05
C GLY A 138 0.73 3.65 2.92
N ILE A 139 0.52 4.44 1.86
CA ILE A 139 -0.75 5.12 1.55
C ILE A 139 -1.52 4.28 0.54
N ARG A 140 -2.75 3.88 0.88
CA ARG A 140 -3.46 2.77 0.21
C ARG A 140 -4.84 3.11 -0.34
N GLY A 141 -5.44 4.27 -0.04
CA GLY A 141 -6.85 4.49 -0.38
C GLY A 141 -7.15 4.68 -1.86
N GLY A 142 -6.14 4.95 -2.70
CA GLY A 142 -6.25 4.83 -4.15
C GLY A 142 -7.26 5.78 -4.81
N LYS A 143 -7.71 6.82 -4.12
CA LYS A 143 -8.81 7.70 -4.55
C LYS A 143 -8.43 9.18 -4.52
N VAL A 144 -9.33 10.03 -4.99
CA VAL A 144 -9.18 11.48 -4.89
C VAL A 144 -10.28 12.00 -3.99
N TYR A 145 -9.90 12.72 -2.94
CA TYR A 145 -10.80 13.51 -2.11
C TYR A 145 -10.86 14.92 -2.71
N PRO A 146 -12.01 15.37 -3.22
CA PRO A 146 -12.21 16.76 -3.61
C PRO A 146 -12.02 17.72 -2.42
N PRO A 147 -11.75 19.02 -2.68
CA PRO A 147 -11.84 20.03 -1.64
C PRO A 147 -13.24 20.02 -1.01
N GLY A 148 -13.32 20.22 0.30
CA GLY A 148 -14.58 20.20 1.05
C GLY A 148 -15.02 18.80 1.48
N THR A 149 -14.26 17.75 1.16
CA THR A 149 -14.57 16.41 1.67
C THR A 149 -14.31 16.32 3.16
N GLU A 150 -15.29 15.82 3.91
CA GLU A 150 -15.16 15.44 5.31
C GLU A 150 -14.40 14.11 5.40
N LEU A 151 -13.31 14.12 6.17
CA LEU A 151 -12.52 12.93 6.46
C LEU A 151 -13.00 12.32 7.77
N THR A 152 -13.19 11.00 7.73
CA THR A 152 -13.58 10.18 8.88
C THR A 152 -12.42 9.32 9.36
N ALA A 153 -12.55 8.68 10.52
CA ALA A 153 -11.59 7.69 10.98
C ALA A 153 -11.50 6.47 10.02
N ARG A 154 -12.61 6.14 9.34
CA ARG A 154 -12.65 5.14 8.27
C ARG A 154 -11.73 5.51 7.11
N ASP A 155 -11.74 6.77 6.67
CA ASP A 155 -10.88 7.23 5.59
C ASP A 155 -9.40 7.14 6.00
N VAL A 156 -9.07 7.49 7.24
CA VAL A 156 -7.71 7.36 7.76
C VAL A 156 -7.27 5.90 7.77
N LEU A 157 -8.11 4.98 8.25
CA LEU A 157 -7.79 3.55 8.25
C LEU A 157 -7.68 2.97 6.83
N THR A 158 -8.50 3.45 5.90
CA THR A 158 -8.44 3.06 4.48
C THR A 158 -7.14 3.52 3.85
N GLU A 159 -6.67 4.74 4.18
CA GLU A 159 -5.43 5.28 3.66
C GLU A 159 -4.19 4.67 4.32
N LEU A 160 -4.22 4.41 5.63
CA LEU A 160 -3.12 3.90 6.43
C LEU A 160 -3.54 2.59 7.14
N PRO A 161 -3.76 1.49 6.41
CA PRO A 161 -4.34 0.27 6.97
C PRO A 161 -3.36 -0.57 7.81
N PHE A 162 -2.09 -0.17 7.86
CA PHE A 162 -1.07 -0.90 8.59
C PHE A 162 -0.95 -0.35 10.02
N ASP A 163 -0.88 -1.23 11.02
CA ASP A 163 -0.58 -0.86 12.42
C ASP A 163 0.90 -0.51 12.61
N ASN A 164 1.45 0.29 11.70
CA ASN A 164 2.80 0.79 11.76
C ASN A 164 2.93 1.81 12.88
N ARG A 165 4.03 1.75 13.63
CA ARG A 165 4.36 2.73 14.66
C ARG A 165 5.31 3.78 14.11
N ILE A 166 5.16 5.02 14.59
CA ILE A 166 6.10 6.09 14.29
C ILE A 166 7.35 5.86 15.14
N LEU A 167 8.52 5.80 14.49
CA LEU A 167 9.81 5.75 15.14
C LEU A 167 10.51 7.10 15.00
N THR A 168 10.91 7.69 16.11
CA THR A 168 11.74 8.90 16.14
C THR A 168 13.20 8.51 16.31
N ILE A 169 14.07 9.00 15.43
CA ILE A 169 15.51 8.81 15.51
C ILE A 169 16.21 10.17 15.48
N GLU A 170 17.25 10.33 16.28
CA GLU A 170 18.14 11.48 16.20
C GLU A 170 19.25 11.17 15.19
N ILE A 171 19.38 12.03 14.19
CA ILE A 171 20.48 11.95 13.22
C ILE A 171 21.41 13.11 13.51
N ALA A 172 22.59 12.80 14.06
CA ALA A 172 23.65 13.78 14.19
C ALA A 172 24.01 14.32 12.79
N GLY A 173 23.97 15.63 12.61
CA GLY A 173 24.40 16.26 11.37
C GLY A 173 25.82 15.81 11.05
N ALA A 174 26.05 15.31 9.82
CA ALA A 174 27.37 14.90 9.40
C ALA A 174 28.32 16.11 9.50
N GLU A 175 29.28 16.01 10.42
CA GLU A 175 30.37 16.98 10.52
C GLU A 175 31.16 16.94 9.19
N PRO A 176 31.33 18.07 8.50
CA PRO A 176 32.02 18.08 7.21
C PRO A 176 33.52 18.01 7.45
N SER A 177 34.08 16.81 7.61
CA SER A 177 35.39 16.38 7.08
C SER A 177 36.00 15.19 7.85
N ARG A 178 35.88 13.99 7.30
CA ARG A 178 36.99 13.02 7.38
C ARG A 178 36.94 12.03 6.22
N PRO A 179 37.92 12.00 5.30
CA PRO A 179 37.94 11.01 4.25
C PRO A 179 38.41 9.68 4.85
N THR A 180 37.48 8.75 5.09
CA THR A 180 37.83 7.36 5.39
C THR A 180 38.03 6.57 4.10
N ARG A 181 39.18 5.90 4.10
CA ARG A 181 39.82 5.15 3.01
C ARG A 181 38.89 4.10 2.40
N ALA A 182 39.02 3.92 1.08
CA ALA A 182 38.23 3.06 0.21
C ALA A 182 38.09 1.60 0.70
N ALA A 183 36.91 1.01 0.44
CA ALA A 183 36.69 -0.43 0.32
C ALA A 183 36.50 -0.79 -1.18
N PRO A 184 36.96 -1.97 -1.64
CA PRO A 184 36.96 -2.32 -3.06
C PRO A 184 35.54 -2.69 -3.57
N PRO A 185 35.28 -2.60 -4.89
CA PRO A 185 33.96 -2.88 -5.43
C PRO A 185 33.73 -4.39 -5.59
N GLU A 186 32.67 -4.92 -4.97
CA GLU A 186 32.05 -6.17 -5.41
C GLU A 186 31.05 -5.87 -6.52
N THR A 187 31.23 -6.50 -7.67
CA THR A 187 30.29 -6.44 -8.80
C THR A 187 29.20 -7.51 -8.62
N VAL A 188 27.97 -7.09 -8.33
CA VAL A 188 26.76 -7.92 -8.49
C VAL A 188 25.97 -7.40 -9.69
N SER A 189 25.88 -8.23 -10.73
CA SER A 189 25.05 -8.00 -11.91
C SER A 189 23.57 -8.16 -11.53
N SER A 190 22.78 -7.09 -11.64
CA SER A 190 21.32 -7.15 -11.57
C SER A 190 20.70 -6.94 -12.96
N ARG A 191 20.10 -8.00 -13.50
CA ARG A 191 19.02 -7.86 -14.49
C ARG A 191 17.77 -7.43 -13.73
N SER A 192 17.18 -6.32 -14.14
CA SER A 192 16.06 -5.66 -13.48
C SER A 192 14.71 -6.32 -13.82
N LYS A 193 13.82 -6.39 -12.81
CA LYS A 193 12.43 -5.91 -12.87
C LYS A 193 11.83 -5.87 -11.44
N SER A 194 11.21 -4.72 -11.15
CA SER A 194 10.28 -4.34 -10.05
C SER A 194 10.48 -4.82 -8.60
N ALA A 195 11.64 -5.31 -8.18
CA ALA A 195 11.88 -5.60 -6.75
C ALA A 195 12.26 -4.35 -5.95
N THR A 196 11.43 -4.00 -4.95
CA THR A 196 11.74 -3.06 -3.86
C THR A 196 12.91 -3.59 -3.03
N ARG A 197 14.15 -3.31 -3.46
CA ARG A 197 15.36 -3.37 -2.62
C ARG A 197 16.32 -2.28 -3.08
N HIS A 198 16.43 -1.20 -2.30
CA HIS A 198 17.61 -0.35 -2.38
C HIS A 198 18.52 -0.74 -1.21
N SER A 199 19.50 -1.58 -1.56
CA SER A 199 20.74 -1.79 -0.83
C SER A 199 21.46 -0.46 -0.67
N MET A 200 21.83 -0.09 0.57
CA MET A 200 22.65 1.08 0.84
C MET A 200 24.13 0.69 0.76
N SER A 201 24.83 1.22 -0.25
CA SER A 201 26.28 1.43 -0.20
C SER A 201 26.54 2.90 -0.51
N ALA A 202 27.13 3.58 0.47
CA ALA A 202 27.37 5.01 0.45
C ALA A 202 28.50 5.37 -0.51
N ARG A 203 28.16 6.13 -1.55
CA ARG A 203 28.98 7.19 -2.16
C ARG A 203 28.11 7.96 -3.15
N SER A 204 27.73 9.17 -2.75
CA SER A 204 27.24 10.23 -3.62
C SER A 204 26.17 9.81 -4.62
N ILE A 205 24.99 9.41 -4.14
CA ILE A 205 23.82 9.27 -5.01
C ILE A 205 22.89 10.45 -4.74
N ALA A 206 22.77 11.33 -5.73
CA ALA A 206 21.65 12.24 -5.88
C ALA A 206 20.38 11.43 -6.15
N LEU A 207 19.88 10.71 -5.14
CA LEU A 207 18.50 10.28 -5.08
C LEU A 207 17.75 11.50 -4.60
N ARG A 208 16.75 11.99 -5.34
CA ARG A 208 15.75 12.92 -4.78
C ARG A 208 14.92 12.08 -3.82
N PRO A 209 15.17 12.09 -2.50
CA PRO A 209 14.22 11.52 -1.59
C PRO A 209 13.05 12.51 -1.56
N MET A 210 11.82 12.05 -1.30
CA MET A 210 10.76 12.97 -0.91
C MET A 210 11.14 13.56 0.44
N ILE A 211 11.96 14.62 0.41
CA ILE A 211 12.24 15.48 1.54
C ILE A 211 11.35 16.70 1.32
N SER A 212 10.24 16.77 2.05
CA SER A 212 9.52 18.03 2.22
C SER A 212 10.40 18.93 3.09
N TRP A 213 11.14 19.84 2.47
CA TRP A 213 11.78 20.96 3.18
C TRP A 213 10.77 22.09 3.29
N ARG A 214 10.10 22.22 4.43
CA ARG A 214 9.58 23.53 4.86
C ARG A 214 10.52 24.11 5.90
N ALA A 215 11.42 24.95 5.43
CA ALA A 215 12.18 25.88 6.27
C ALA A 215 11.20 26.74 7.07
N ALA A 216 11.49 26.92 8.36
CA ALA A 216 10.74 27.76 9.27
C ALA A 216 10.63 29.20 8.73
N ALA A 217 9.39 29.67 8.50
CA ALA A 217 9.07 31.09 8.53
C ALA A 217 7.55 31.34 8.65
N THR A 218 7.22 32.13 9.66
CA THR A 218 6.01 32.95 9.85
C THR A 218 4.78 32.29 10.51
N ALA A 219 4.55 32.73 11.76
CA ALA A 219 3.39 32.47 12.58
C ALA A 219 2.09 33.00 11.97
N ILE A 220 0.98 32.25 12.14
CA ILE A 220 -0.39 32.76 12.05
C ILE A 220 -1.12 32.25 13.31
N PRO A 221 -1.73 33.14 14.13
CA PRO A 221 -2.37 32.73 15.38
C PRO A 221 -3.79 32.24 15.12
N GLY A 222 -4.13 31.08 15.69
CA GLY A 222 -5.49 30.53 15.68
C GLY A 222 -5.58 29.37 16.65
N SER A 223 -5.94 29.65 17.90
CA SER A 223 -6.16 28.66 18.95
C SER A 223 -7.34 27.75 18.62
N VAL A 224 -7.08 26.47 18.37
CA VAL A 224 -8.11 25.42 18.41
C VAL A 224 -8.05 24.75 19.77
N THR A 225 -9.06 25.00 20.58
CA THR A 225 -9.26 24.37 21.90
C THR A 225 -9.71 22.91 21.68
N PRO A 226 -9.11 21.90 22.32
CA PRO A 226 -9.57 20.51 22.20
C PRO A 226 -10.94 20.33 22.88
N SER A 227 -11.84 19.62 22.21
CA SER A 227 -13.13 19.21 22.75
C SER A 227 -12.96 18.16 23.86
N ARG A 228 -13.88 18.17 24.83
CA ARG A 228 -13.82 17.49 26.14
C ARG A 228 -13.68 15.96 26.12
N CYS A 229 -13.67 15.31 24.95
CA CYS A 229 -13.55 13.85 24.86
C CYS A 229 -12.10 13.35 25.05
N CYS A 230 -11.10 14.16 24.70
CA CYS A 230 -9.68 13.79 24.79
C CYS A 230 -9.11 13.76 26.23
N GLN A 231 -9.78 14.40 27.19
CA GLN A 231 -9.29 14.48 28.58
C GLN A 231 -9.63 13.27 29.45
N ARG A 232 -10.51 12.36 29.00
CA ARG A 232 -11.03 11.27 29.82
C ARG A 232 -10.18 9.98 29.77
N SER A 233 -9.32 9.81 28.76
CA SER A 233 -8.39 8.66 28.68
C SER A 233 -7.06 8.89 29.41
N MET A 234 -6.67 10.14 29.69
CA MET A 234 -5.36 10.50 30.25
C MET A 234 -5.25 10.38 31.80
N ARG A 235 -6.28 9.89 32.51
CA ARG A 235 -6.27 9.82 34.00
C ARG A 235 -6.19 8.41 34.60
N ARG A 236 -5.91 7.37 33.82
CA ARG A 236 -5.76 5.99 34.35
C ARG A 236 -4.39 5.39 34.04
N SER A 237 -3.35 5.97 34.63
CA SER A 237 -2.06 5.30 34.80
C SER A 237 -1.25 6.01 35.89
N SER A 238 -1.58 5.72 37.15
CA SER A 238 -0.65 5.94 38.27
C SER A 238 -0.15 4.57 38.75
N PRO A 239 1.15 4.38 39.01
CA PRO A 239 1.69 3.10 39.45
C PRO A 239 1.42 2.89 40.95
N MET A 240 0.95 1.69 41.32
CA MET A 240 0.96 1.20 42.71
C MET A 240 2.34 0.65 43.04
N GLN A 241 2.78 0.95 44.28
CA GLN A 241 3.91 0.37 45.00
C GLN A 241 3.73 -1.14 45.19
#